data_AF-A0A453D3I7-F1
#
_entry.id   AF-A0A453D3I7-F1
#
_cell.length_a   1.000
_cell.length_b   1.000
_cell.length_c   1.000
_cell.angle_alpha   90.00
_cell.angle_beta   90.00
_cell.angle_gamma   90.00
#
_symmetry.space_group_name_H-M   'P 1'
#
loop_
_entity.id
_entity.type
_entity.pdbx_description
1 polymer ?
#
loop_
_entity_poly.entity_id
_entity_poly.type
_entity_poly.pdbx_seq_one_letter_code
_entity_poly.pdbx_strand_id
1 'polypeptide(L)'
;AATATNKRRRRVSSSSAAAAAASESSDVSSWGSPLPADLVCLIGWRALAGDLRDYVRLRAVCREWRSATVCPRGRGLHDPRFHPRRWMMLPEGHGIHPGHRKLGGYIRFINLSTGAIVRVRLPLFSSHCILDSVDGILLLQRDEDTVIRLLHPFTGDIVDLPPLATLLTGLTPIQMKMFSWNVLRTVGATAFTVSADGVVTAMI
;
A
#
# COMPACT_ATOMS: atom_id res chain seq x y z
N ALA A 1 -41.70 0.54 43.65
CA ALA A 1 -42.90 0.49 42.80
C ALA A 1 -42.43 0.46 41.35
N ALA A 2 -42.30 -0.68 40.67
CA ALA A 2 -43.38 -1.49 40.06
C ALA A 2 -44.26 -0.59 39.15
N THR A 3 -44.36 -0.81 37.84
CA THR A 3 -44.90 -2.05 37.24
C THR A 3 -44.46 -2.26 35.78
N ALA A 4 -44.16 -3.52 35.46
CA ALA A 4 -44.07 -4.08 34.12
C ALA A 4 -45.48 -4.30 33.51
N THR A 5 -45.59 -4.26 32.19
CA THR A 5 -46.72 -4.89 31.48
C THR A 5 -46.23 -5.72 30.30
N ASN A 6 -46.48 -7.01 30.45
CA ASN A 6 -46.22 -8.12 29.56
C ASN A 6 -47.47 -8.30 28.66
N LYS A 7 -47.34 -8.47 27.34
CA LYS A 7 -48.47 -8.95 26.51
C LYS A 7 -48.04 -10.02 25.54
N ARG A 8 -48.57 -11.21 25.81
CA ARG A 8 -48.25 -12.53 25.26
C ARG A 8 -49.08 -12.79 23.98
N ARG A 9 -48.37 -13.27 22.95
CA ARG A 9 -48.76 -14.23 21.88
C ARG A 9 -50.15 -14.16 21.22
N ARG A 10 -50.12 -14.18 19.88
CA ARG A 10 -50.96 -15.07 19.08
C ARG A 10 -50.13 -15.72 17.96
N ARG A 11 -50.01 -17.05 18.03
CA ARG A 11 -49.50 -17.96 16.99
C ARG A 11 -50.54 -18.04 15.88
N VAL A 12 -50.12 -18.00 14.63
CA VAL A 12 -50.83 -18.67 13.53
C VAL A 12 -49.85 -19.65 12.92
N SER A 13 -50.24 -20.92 12.97
CA SER A 13 -49.54 -22.06 12.40
C SER A 13 -50.27 -22.44 11.13
N SER A 14 -49.55 -22.60 10.03
CA SER A 14 -50.00 -23.37 8.87
C SER A 14 -48.86 -24.27 8.41
N SER A 15 -48.85 -25.48 8.96
CA SER A 15 -48.40 -26.72 8.32
C SER A 15 -49.13 -26.90 6.97
N SER A 16 -48.67 -27.59 5.93
CA SER A 16 -47.53 -28.49 5.71
C SER A 16 -47.58 -28.89 4.22
N ALA A 17 -46.44 -29.41 3.73
CA ALA A 17 -46.32 -30.37 2.64
C ALA A 17 -46.41 -29.85 1.18
N ALA A 18 -45.24 -29.70 0.58
CA ALA A 18 -44.92 -30.37 -0.68
C ALA A 18 -43.39 -30.45 -0.79
N ALA A 19 -42.81 -31.47 -0.15
CA ALA A 19 -41.51 -31.99 -0.56
C ALA A 19 -41.74 -32.79 -1.85
N ALA A 20 -41.36 -32.21 -2.98
CA ALA A 20 -41.16 -32.96 -4.21
C ALA A 20 -40.11 -32.24 -5.05
N ALA A 21 -39.03 -32.98 -5.30
CA ALA A 21 -37.87 -32.65 -6.09
C ALA A 21 -38.17 -31.79 -7.33
N ALA A 22 -37.40 -30.71 -7.48
CA ALA A 22 -36.85 -30.32 -8.76
C ALA A 22 -35.36 -30.08 -8.52
N SER A 23 -34.57 -31.07 -8.90
CA SER A 23 -33.14 -30.95 -9.14
C SER A 23 -32.94 -29.99 -10.31
N GLU A 24 -32.92 -28.70 -10.02
CA GLU A 24 -32.20 -27.77 -10.86
C GLU A 24 -30.80 -27.70 -10.26
N SER A 25 -29.92 -28.55 -10.78
CA SER A 25 -28.49 -28.27 -10.75
C SER A 25 -28.30 -26.96 -11.50
N SER A 26 -28.49 -25.85 -10.80
CA SER A 26 -27.90 -24.61 -11.19
C SER A 26 -26.40 -24.89 -11.15
N ASP A 27 -25.83 -25.20 -12.30
CA ASP A 27 -24.42 -24.99 -12.60
C ASP A 27 -24.17 -23.48 -12.54
N VAL A 28 -24.39 -22.90 -11.36
CA VAL A 28 -23.57 -21.81 -10.91
C VAL A 28 -22.21 -22.47 -10.86
N SER A 29 -21.40 -22.21 -11.87
CA SER A 29 -19.96 -22.47 -11.87
C SER A 29 -19.40 -21.75 -10.66
N SER A 30 -19.58 -22.37 -9.49
CA SER A 30 -18.96 -21.91 -8.29
C SER A 30 -17.48 -22.03 -8.62
N TRP A 31 -16.72 -21.02 -8.27
CA TRP A 31 -15.28 -21.18 -8.10
C TRP A 31 -14.93 -22.23 -7.01
N GLY A 32 -15.84 -23.18 -6.72
CA GLY A 32 -15.78 -24.21 -5.69
C GLY A 32 -15.17 -25.53 -6.16
N SER A 33 -14.80 -25.67 -7.43
CA SER A 33 -13.65 -26.54 -7.74
C SER A 33 -12.38 -25.75 -7.40
N PRO A 34 -11.55 -26.24 -6.48
CA PRO A 34 -10.34 -25.52 -6.08
C PRO A 34 -9.42 -25.39 -7.30
N LEU A 35 -9.26 -24.17 -7.79
CA LEU A 35 -8.34 -23.89 -8.89
C LEU A 35 -6.92 -24.33 -8.47
N PRO A 36 -6.21 -25.11 -9.29
CA PRO A 36 -4.83 -25.51 -9.02
C PRO A 36 -3.94 -24.32 -8.64
N ALA A 37 -3.07 -24.52 -7.65
CA ALA A 37 -2.27 -23.45 -7.04
C ALA A 37 -1.34 -22.75 -8.05
N ASP A 38 -0.83 -23.50 -9.03
CA ASP A 38 -0.04 -23.01 -10.16
C ASP A 38 -0.84 -22.05 -11.06
N LEU A 39 -2.10 -22.39 -11.36
CA LEU A 39 -2.99 -21.51 -12.12
C LEU A 39 -3.32 -20.24 -11.32
N VAL A 40 -3.61 -20.35 -10.02
CA VAL A 40 -3.82 -19.17 -9.17
C VAL A 40 -2.57 -18.29 -9.14
N CYS A 41 -1.38 -18.89 -9.02
CA CYS A 41 -0.11 -18.17 -9.03
C CYS A 41 0.09 -17.41 -10.35
N LEU A 42 -0.21 -18.06 -11.49
CA LEU A 42 -0.10 -17.47 -12.82
C LEU A 42 -1.13 -16.36 -13.08
N ILE A 43 -2.37 -16.49 -12.60
CA ILE A 43 -3.34 -15.39 -12.61
C ILE A 43 -2.84 -14.26 -11.71
N GLY A 44 -2.28 -14.59 -10.55
CA GLY A 44 -1.63 -13.63 -9.66
C GLY A 44 -0.54 -12.83 -10.37
N TRP A 45 0.37 -13.47 -11.09
CA TRP A 45 1.41 -12.77 -11.85
C TRP A 45 0.84 -11.85 -12.93
N ARG A 46 -0.22 -12.27 -13.62
CA ARG A 46 -0.92 -11.42 -14.59
C ARG A 46 -1.59 -10.22 -13.94
N ALA A 47 -2.25 -10.42 -12.80
CA ALA A 47 -2.84 -9.33 -12.02
C ALA A 47 -1.77 -8.34 -11.55
N LEU A 48 -0.64 -8.83 -11.05
CA LEU A 48 0.48 -8.01 -10.59
C LEU A 48 1.14 -7.20 -11.71
N ALA A 49 1.28 -7.79 -12.90
CA ALA A 49 1.80 -7.09 -14.06
C ALA A 49 0.90 -5.91 -14.49
N GLY A 50 -0.40 -6.00 -14.20
CA GLY A 50 -1.37 -4.92 -14.35
C GLY A 50 -1.27 -3.89 -13.22
N ASP A 51 -1.62 -4.28 -12.00
CA ASP A 51 -1.61 -3.43 -10.81
C ASP A 51 -1.39 -4.26 -9.53
N LEU A 52 -0.51 -3.77 -8.66
CA LEU A 52 -0.30 -4.33 -7.31
C LEU A 52 -1.61 -4.44 -6.54
N ARG A 53 -2.53 -3.48 -6.70
CA ARG A 53 -3.80 -3.51 -5.97
C ARG A 53 -4.69 -4.67 -6.40
N ASP A 54 -4.71 -4.99 -7.69
CA ASP A 54 -5.49 -6.11 -8.20
C ASP A 54 -4.87 -7.45 -7.77
N TYR A 55 -3.54 -7.52 -7.69
CA TYR A 55 -2.86 -8.64 -7.04
C TYR A 55 -3.29 -8.80 -5.57
N VAL A 56 -3.31 -7.71 -4.79
CA VAL A 56 -3.73 -7.77 -3.38
C VAL A 56 -5.21 -8.18 -3.23
N ARG A 57 -6.10 -7.69 -4.11
CA ARG A 57 -7.52 -8.10 -4.16
C ARG A 57 -7.67 -9.58 -4.48
N LEU A 58 -6.91 -10.09 -5.45
CA LEU A 58 -6.87 -11.52 -5.78
C LEU A 58 -6.47 -12.36 -4.57
N ARG A 59 -5.46 -11.92 -3.80
CA ARG A 59 -5.05 -12.58 -2.55
C ARG A 59 -6.05 -12.46 -1.40
N ALA A 60 -7.05 -11.59 -1.53
CA ALA A 60 -8.09 -11.40 -0.53
C ALA A 60 -9.28 -12.36 -0.72
N VAL A 61 -9.40 -13.03 -1.86
CA VAL A 61 -10.52 -13.91 -2.22
C VAL A 61 -10.74 -15.02 -1.18
N CYS A 62 -9.75 -15.88 -0.98
CA CYS A 62 -9.81 -16.95 0.03
C CYS A 62 -8.41 -17.30 0.56
N ARG A 63 -8.33 -18.21 1.54
CA ARG A 63 -7.07 -18.62 2.17
C ARG A 63 -6.17 -19.37 1.19
N GLU A 64 -6.76 -20.25 0.38
CA GLU A 64 -6.09 -21.09 -0.60
C GLU A 64 -5.36 -20.23 -1.64
N TRP A 65 -6.05 -19.21 -2.18
CA TRP A 65 -5.47 -18.28 -3.14
C TRP A 65 -4.37 -17.43 -2.51
N ARG A 66 -4.57 -17.01 -1.27
CA ARG A 66 -3.57 -16.25 -0.51
C ARG A 66 -2.30 -17.06 -0.24
N SER A 67 -2.42 -18.37 -0.01
CA SER A 67 -1.29 -19.28 0.19
C SER A 67 -0.60 -19.69 -1.11
N ALA A 68 -1.33 -19.75 -2.24
CA ALA A 68 -0.77 -20.08 -3.55
C ALA A 68 0.08 -18.94 -4.15
N THR A 69 0.03 -17.74 -3.57
CA THR A 69 0.64 -16.53 -4.10
C THR A 69 1.64 -15.93 -3.11
N VAL A 70 2.69 -15.31 -3.65
CA VAL A 70 3.73 -14.65 -2.86
C VAL A 70 3.14 -13.48 -2.04
N CYS A 71 3.51 -13.39 -0.76
CA CYS A 71 3.14 -12.22 0.04
C CYS A 71 4.00 -11.00 -0.36
N PRO A 72 3.39 -9.85 -0.70
CA PRO A 72 4.15 -8.65 -1.03
C PRO A 72 4.75 -7.97 0.20
N ARG A 73 4.23 -8.23 1.41
CA ARG A 73 4.75 -7.67 2.66
C ARG A 73 6.16 -8.19 2.95
N GLY A 74 7.05 -7.31 3.38
CA GLY A 74 8.47 -7.56 3.58
C GLY A 74 9.27 -7.68 2.28
N ARG A 75 8.62 -7.50 1.12
CA ARG A 75 9.24 -7.66 -0.21
C ARG A 75 8.96 -6.48 -1.13
N GLY A 76 8.09 -5.56 -0.74
CA GLY A 76 7.68 -4.42 -1.54
C GLY A 76 8.84 -3.54 -1.97
N LEU A 77 9.86 -3.37 -1.11
CA LEU A 77 11.05 -2.58 -1.48
C LEU A 77 12.08 -3.41 -2.25
N HIS A 78 12.26 -4.68 -1.88
CA HIS A 78 13.33 -5.54 -2.40
C HIS A 78 13.00 -6.28 -3.71
N ASP A 79 11.71 -6.54 -3.98
CA ASP A 79 11.26 -7.25 -5.18
C ASP A 79 10.57 -6.24 -6.12
N PRO A 80 11.21 -5.88 -7.25
CA PRO A 80 10.71 -4.87 -8.17
C PRO A 80 9.34 -5.15 -8.76
N ARG A 81 8.87 -6.40 -8.71
CA ARG A 81 7.53 -6.78 -9.18
C ARG A 81 6.43 -6.21 -8.30
N PHE A 82 6.73 -5.92 -7.04
CA PHE A 82 5.77 -5.29 -6.13
C PHE A 82 5.85 -3.76 -6.16
N HIS A 83 6.78 -3.16 -6.90
CA HIS A 83 6.85 -1.70 -7.02
C HIS A 83 5.59 -1.14 -7.66
N PRO A 84 4.95 -0.12 -7.07
CA PRO A 84 3.73 0.46 -7.58
C PRO A 84 4.01 1.46 -8.70
N ARG A 85 4.73 1.04 -9.75
CA ARG A 85 5.27 1.89 -10.84
C ARG A 85 4.23 2.75 -11.57
N ARG A 86 2.97 2.30 -11.57
CA ARG A 86 1.85 3.01 -12.21
C ARG A 86 1.17 4.01 -11.28
N TRP A 87 1.59 4.09 -10.01
CA TRP A 87 1.01 4.98 -9.02
C TRP A 87 1.93 6.17 -8.79
N MET A 88 1.39 7.36 -9.03
CA MET A 88 2.05 8.62 -8.74
C MET A 88 1.42 9.24 -7.51
N MET A 89 2.26 9.69 -6.57
CA MET A 89 1.81 10.52 -5.46
C MET A 89 1.25 11.84 -5.99
N LEU A 90 0.03 12.19 -5.59
CA LEU A 90 -0.51 13.51 -5.87
C LEU A 90 0.03 14.50 -4.84
N PRO A 91 0.69 15.58 -5.26
CA PRO A 91 1.12 16.61 -4.33
C PRO A 91 -0.10 17.39 -3.81
N GLU A 92 -0.03 17.83 -2.57
CA GLU A 92 -1.16 18.43 -1.86
C GLU A 92 -0.87 19.91 -1.56
N GLY A 93 -1.93 20.68 -1.32
CA GLY A 93 -1.79 22.11 -1.00
C GLY A 93 -1.13 22.91 -2.12
N HIS A 94 -1.64 22.80 -3.35
CA HIS A 94 -1.14 23.49 -4.55
C HIS A 94 0.29 23.11 -4.97
N GLY A 95 0.71 21.87 -4.74
CA GLY A 95 2.06 21.42 -5.09
C GLY A 95 3.12 21.71 -4.04
N ILE A 96 2.73 22.33 -2.91
CA ILE A 96 3.68 22.84 -1.92
C ILE A 96 4.11 21.75 -0.93
N HIS A 97 3.28 20.72 -0.69
CA HIS A 97 3.61 19.68 0.29
C HIS A 97 3.21 18.27 -0.18
N PRO A 98 4.15 17.34 -0.31
CA PRO A 98 3.82 15.92 -0.37
C PRO A 98 3.34 15.45 1.01
N GLY A 99 2.03 15.25 1.19
CA GLY A 99 1.45 14.86 2.48
C GLY A 99 1.39 16.00 3.50
N HIS A 100 0.27 16.70 3.55
CA HIS A 100 0.10 17.83 4.45
C HIS A 100 -0.48 17.40 5.82
N ARG A 101 -0.03 17.98 6.94
CA ARG A 101 -0.55 17.65 8.30
C ARG A 101 -2.07 17.83 8.44
N LYS A 102 -2.65 18.85 7.78
CA LYS A 102 -4.13 19.05 7.69
C LYS A 102 -4.87 17.88 7.03
N LEU A 103 -4.19 17.01 6.27
CA LEU A 103 -4.81 15.80 5.70
C LEU A 103 -4.89 14.65 6.70
N GLY A 104 -4.44 14.86 7.95
CA GLY A 104 -4.53 13.87 9.03
C GLY A 104 -3.59 12.69 8.86
N GLY A 105 -2.46 12.91 8.17
CA GLY A 105 -1.52 11.83 7.87
C GLY A 105 -1.91 10.99 6.66
N TYR A 106 -2.67 11.55 5.70
CA TYR A 106 -3.09 10.83 4.51
C TYR A 106 -2.52 11.45 3.23
N ILE A 107 -2.22 10.59 2.26
CA ILE A 107 -1.76 10.96 0.92
C ILE A 107 -2.62 10.31 -0.13
N ARG A 108 -2.80 11.02 -1.24
CA ARG A 108 -3.48 10.48 -2.42
C ARG A 108 -2.46 10.02 -3.45
N PHE A 109 -2.76 8.88 -4.06
CA PHE A 109 -2.06 8.38 -5.24
C PHE A 109 -3.04 8.27 -6.38
N ILE A 110 -2.58 8.54 -7.60
CA ILE A 110 -3.31 8.31 -8.83
C ILE A 110 -2.63 7.19 -9.63
N ASN A 111 -3.43 6.25 -10.12
CA ASN A 111 -2.96 5.26 -11.07
C ASN A 111 -2.95 5.89 -12.47
N LEU A 112 -1.78 6.01 -13.08
CA LEU A 112 -1.59 6.70 -14.36
C LEU A 112 -2.22 5.97 -15.54
N SER A 113 -2.45 4.67 -15.45
CA SER A 113 -3.08 3.89 -16.52
C SER A 113 -4.62 3.92 -16.47
N THR A 114 -5.19 3.97 -15.26
CA THR A 114 -6.64 3.82 -15.05
C THR A 114 -7.33 5.08 -14.57
N GLY A 115 -6.57 6.10 -14.13
CA GLY A 115 -7.09 7.29 -13.46
C GLY A 115 -7.64 7.04 -12.06
N ALA A 116 -7.55 5.81 -11.53
CA ALA A 116 -8.06 5.47 -10.21
C ALA A 116 -7.28 6.24 -9.12
N ILE A 117 -8.01 6.83 -8.16
CA ILE A 117 -7.42 7.54 -7.03
C ILE A 117 -7.59 6.73 -5.76
N VAL A 118 -6.52 6.63 -4.97
CA VAL A 118 -6.54 5.98 -3.66
C VAL A 118 -5.99 6.91 -2.59
N ARG A 119 -6.50 6.77 -1.37
CA ARG A 119 -6.04 7.50 -0.20
C ARG A 119 -5.35 6.52 0.76
N VAL A 120 -4.08 6.76 1.05
CA VAL A 120 -3.25 5.93 1.93
C VAL A 120 -3.03 6.68 3.24
N ARG A 121 -3.22 6.00 4.38
CA ARG A 121 -2.87 6.53 5.70
C ARG A 121 -1.41 6.23 5.98
N LEU A 122 -0.64 7.25 6.30
CA LEU A 122 0.77 7.18 6.60
C LEU A 122 1.01 7.91 7.93
N PRO A 123 0.93 7.19 9.06
CA PRO A 123 1.00 7.77 10.40
C PRO A 123 2.38 8.36 10.76
N LEU A 124 3.38 8.25 9.86
CA LEU A 124 4.75 8.72 10.08
C LEU A 124 4.94 10.24 9.87
N PHE A 125 3.95 10.97 9.33
CA PHE A 125 4.07 12.40 9.00
C PHE A 125 4.08 13.37 10.19
N SER A 126 4.06 12.87 11.42
CA SER A 126 4.35 13.73 12.58
C SER A 126 5.82 14.14 12.63
N SER A 127 6.73 13.25 12.21
CA SER A 127 8.19 13.40 12.32
C SER A 127 8.95 13.16 11.02
N HIS A 128 8.25 13.03 9.90
CA HIS A 128 8.87 12.81 8.58
C HIS A 128 8.30 13.77 7.54
N CYS A 129 9.18 14.28 6.70
CA CYS A 129 8.87 15.02 5.48
C CYS A 129 9.03 14.09 4.27
N ILE A 130 8.11 14.12 3.31
CA ILE A 130 8.38 13.48 2.01
C ILE A 130 9.25 14.41 1.19
N LEU A 131 10.28 13.85 0.61
CA LEU A 131 11.18 14.50 -0.31
C LEU A 131 10.75 14.26 -1.76
N ASP A 132 10.44 13.00 -2.09
CA ASP A 132 10.14 12.60 -3.46
C ASP A 132 9.36 11.27 -3.54
N SER A 133 8.96 10.87 -4.74
CA SER A 133 8.33 9.60 -5.06
C SER A 133 8.90 9.01 -6.36
N VAL A 134 9.62 7.90 -6.26
CA VAL A 134 10.24 7.20 -7.41
C VAL A 134 9.59 5.83 -7.58
N ASP A 135 9.13 5.49 -8.79
CA ASP A 135 8.36 4.25 -9.08
C ASP A 135 7.16 4.02 -8.12
N GLY A 136 6.61 5.11 -7.57
CA GLY A 136 5.54 5.09 -6.56
C GLY A 136 6.01 4.69 -5.15
N ILE A 137 7.31 4.51 -4.92
CA ILE A 137 7.94 4.38 -3.60
C ILE A 137 8.25 5.78 -3.07
N LEU A 138 7.93 6.01 -1.81
CA LEU A 138 8.15 7.31 -1.18
C LEU A 138 9.56 7.41 -0.60
N LEU A 139 10.21 8.55 -0.84
CA LEU A 139 11.43 8.97 -0.17
C LEU A 139 11.07 9.96 0.94
N LEU A 140 11.38 9.62 2.18
CA LEU A 140 11.12 10.45 3.35
C LEU A 140 12.43 10.85 4.02
N GLN A 141 12.41 12.02 4.64
CA GLN A 141 13.44 12.47 5.56
C GLN A 141 12.82 12.57 6.95
N ARG A 142 13.49 12.00 7.94
CA ARG A 142 13.14 12.16 9.35
C ARG A 142 13.61 13.51 9.89
N ASP A 143 12.76 14.17 10.66
CA ASP A 143 13.00 15.53 11.16
C ASP A 143 14.13 15.59 12.19
N GLU A 144 14.31 14.56 13.01
CA GLU A 144 15.26 14.59 14.13
C GLU A 144 16.73 14.39 13.72
N ASP A 145 16.99 13.42 12.84
CA ASP A 145 18.34 12.92 12.54
C ASP A 145 18.69 12.98 11.05
N THR A 146 17.80 13.49 10.20
CA THR A 146 17.93 13.55 8.74
C THR A 146 18.07 12.18 8.05
N VAL A 147 17.77 11.08 8.74
CA VAL A 147 17.76 9.74 8.14
C VAL A 147 16.80 9.71 6.97
N ILE A 148 17.28 9.20 5.85
CA ILE A 148 16.46 8.94 4.67
C ILE A 148 15.76 7.60 4.85
N ARG A 149 14.47 7.58 4.51
CA ARG A 149 13.62 6.40 4.62
C ARG A 149 12.91 6.17 3.31
N LEU A 150 13.09 4.99 2.73
CA LEU A 150 12.24 4.49 1.66
C LEU A 150 11.02 3.81 2.26
N LEU A 151 9.85 4.12 1.73
CA LEU A 151 8.57 3.57 2.18
C LEU A 151 7.74 3.11 1.00
N HIS A 152 7.34 1.86 1.03
CA HIS A 152 6.35 1.34 0.11
C HIS A 152 4.93 1.66 0.61
N PRO A 153 4.15 2.52 -0.08
CA PRO A 153 2.89 3.06 0.46
C PRO A 153 1.79 2.00 0.66
N PHE A 154 1.76 0.93 -0.15
CA PHE A 154 0.70 -0.09 -0.05
C PHE A 154 1.04 -1.32 0.81
N THR A 155 2.30 -1.72 0.91
CA THR A 155 2.73 -2.85 1.76
C THR A 155 3.11 -2.38 3.17
N GLY A 156 3.54 -1.12 3.32
CA GLY A 156 4.07 -0.58 4.56
C GLY A 156 5.53 -0.95 4.82
N ASP A 157 6.22 -1.51 3.81
CA ASP A 157 7.63 -1.88 3.94
C ASP A 157 8.51 -0.64 4.01
N ILE A 158 9.52 -0.68 4.89
CA ILE A 158 10.38 0.45 5.23
C ILE A 158 11.84 0.01 5.17
N VAL A 159 12.70 0.86 4.60
CA VAL A 159 14.15 0.73 4.66
C VAL A 159 14.75 2.09 5.00
N ASP A 160 15.63 2.11 6.01
CA ASP A 160 16.40 3.30 6.39
C ASP A 160 17.73 3.30 5.63
N LEU A 161 18.07 4.45 5.05
CA LEU A 161 19.32 4.76 4.41
C LEU A 161 20.13 5.71 5.30
N PRO A 162 21.44 5.89 5.07
CA PRO A 162 22.23 6.84 5.81
C PRO A 162 21.63 8.27 5.80
N PRO A 163 21.84 9.06 6.87
CA PRO A 163 21.36 10.45 6.93
C PRO A 163 21.88 11.33 5.79
N LEU A 164 21.09 12.28 5.29
CA LEU A 164 21.62 13.24 4.29
C LEU A 164 22.81 14.03 4.80
N ALA A 165 22.94 14.21 6.13
CA ALA A 165 24.10 14.81 6.74
C ALA A 165 25.42 14.11 6.33
N THR A 166 25.42 12.82 6.00
CA THR A 166 26.62 12.11 5.54
C THR A 166 27.07 12.56 4.14
N LEU A 167 26.20 13.16 3.33
CA LEU A 167 26.60 13.79 2.06
C LEU A 167 27.40 15.09 2.30
N LEU A 168 27.26 15.69 3.48
CA LEU A 168 27.92 16.94 3.82
C LEU A 168 29.34 16.74 4.37
N THR A 169 29.72 15.53 4.78
CA THR A 169 30.97 15.24 5.52
C THR A 169 32.27 15.62 4.80
N GLY A 170 32.23 15.94 3.49
CA GLY A 170 33.38 16.41 2.71
C GLY A 170 33.32 17.88 2.27
N LEU A 171 32.30 18.64 2.69
CA LEU A 171 32.10 20.02 2.29
C LEU A 171 32.86 21.00 3.19
N THR A 172 33.39 22.06 2.58
CA THR A 172 34.00 23.17 3.31
C THR A 172 32.96 23.90 4.19
N PRO A 173 33.36 24.63 5.24
CA PRO A 173 32.44 25.39 6.09
C PRO A 173 31.56 26.39 5.32
N ILE A 174 32.07 26.93 4.20
CA ILE A 174 31.32 27.83 3.31
C ILE A 174 30.23 27.07 2.54
N GLN A 175 30.56 25.88 2.03
CA GLN A 175 29.61 24.99 1.37
C GLN A 175 28.56 24.44 2.35
N MET A 176 28.95 24.08 3.57
CA MET A 176 28.00 23.68 4.62
C MET A 176 27.03 24.80 4.99
N LYS A 177 27.49 26.06 5.02
CA LYS A 177 26.61 27.22 5.22
C LYS A 177 25.58 27.41 4.09
N MET A 178 25.90 26.99 2.86
CA MET A 178 24.94 26.97 1.75
C MET A 178 23.91 25.84 1.90
N PHE A 179 24.31 24.68 2.42
CA PHE A 179 23.43 23.54 2.71
C PHE A 179 22.70 23.73 4.05
N SER A 180 21.82 24.73 4.10
CA SER A 180 20.88 24.88 5.22
C SER A 180 19.90 23.69 5.29
N TRP A 181 19.29 23.45 6.45
CA TRP A 181 18.24 22.44 6.64
C TRP A 181 17.12 22.51 5.59
N ASN A 182 16.81 23.71 5.08
CA ASN A 182 15.82 23.90 4.03
C ASN A 182 16.27 23.32 2.67
N VAL A 183 17.58 23.32 2.38
CA VAL A 183 18.15 22.75 1.14
C VAL A 183 18.12 21.22 1.19
N LEU A 184 18.34 20.61 2.36
CA LEU A 184 18.20 19.15 2.49
C LEU A 184 16.79 18.66 2.19
N ARG A 185 15.77 19.52 2.36
CA ARG A 185 14.37 19.21 2.05
C ARG A 185 13.99 19.40 0.58
N THR A 186 14.88 19.96 -0.25
CA THR A 186 14.67 20.07 -1.71
C THR A 186 15.34 18.94 -2.48
N VAL A 187 15.97 18.01 -1.77
CA VAL A 187 16.66 16.86 -2.34
C VAL A 187 15.63 15.88 -2.90
N GLY A 188 15.78 15.49 -4.18
CA GLY A 188 14.94 14.49 -4.84
C GLY A 188 15.70 13.18 -5.03
N ALA A 189 15.01 12.11 -5.42
CA ALA A 189 15.68 10.91 -5.90
C ALA A 189 15.35 10.68 -7.37
N THR A 190 16.36 10.31 -8.14
CA THR A 190 16.22 9.99 -9.57
C THR A 190 15.89 8.52 -9.79
N ALA A 191 16.46 7.65 -8.96
CA ALA A 191 16.26 6.21 -9.01
C ALA A 191 16.48 5.60 -7.62
N PHE A 192 15.92 4.41 -7.40
CA PHE A 192 16.40 3.52 -6.35
C PHE A 192 16.63 2.13 -6.95
N THR A 193 17.60 1.42 -6.40
CA THR A 193 17.99 0.10 -6.85
C THR A 193 18.18 -0.83 -5.65
N VAL A 194 18.01 -2.13 -5.90
CA VAL A 194 18.25 -3.18 -4.92
C VAL A 194 19.23 -4.16 -5.54
N SER A 195 20.37 -4.33 -4.90
CA SER A 195 21.41 -5.27 -5.31
C SER A 195 20.99 -6.72 -5.00
N ALA A 196 21.68 -7.69 -5.59
CA ALA A 196 21.38 -9.12 -5.43
C ALA A 196 21.55 -9.61 -3.97
N ASP A 197 22.39 -8.92 -3.19
CA ASP A 197 22.58 -9.13 -1.75
C ASP A 197 21.52 -8.42 -0.88
N GLY A 198 20.57 -7.72 -1.50
CA GLY A 198 19.48 -7.01 -0.83
C GLY A 198 19.83 -5.60 -0.37
N VAL A 199 21.03 -5.10 -0.68
CA VAL A 199 21.41 -3.71 -0.38
C VAL A 199 20.56 -2.75 -1.22
N VAL A 200 19.92 -1.80 -0.54
CA VAL A 200 19.08 -0.78 -1.16
C VAL A 200 19.87 0.51 -1.28
N THR A 201 19.86 1.09 -2.49
CA THR A 201 20.54 2.34 -2.79
C THR A 201 19.54 3.30 -3.42
N ALA A 202 19.54 4.56 -3.00
CA ALA A 202 18.83 5.64 -3.68
C ALA A 202 19.86 6.58 -4.32
N MET A 203 19.65 6.92 -5.58
CA MET A 203 20.44 7.94 -6.29
C MET A 203 19.72 9.27 -6.13
N ILE A 204 20.39 10.18 -5.44
CA ILE A 204 19.89 11.45 -4.92
C ILE A 204 20.61 12.60 -5.62
#